data_AF-A0A1I7CTK7-F1
#
_entry.id   AF-A0A1I7CTK7-F1
#
_cell.length_a   1.000
_cell.length_b   1.000
_cell.length_c   1.000
_cell.angle_alpha   90.00
_cell.angle_beta   90.00
_cell.angle_gamma   90.00
#
_symmetry.space_group_name_H-M   'P 1'
#
loop_
_entity.id
_entity.type
_entity.pdbx_description
1 polymer ?
#
loop_
_entity_poly.entity_id
_entity_poly.type
_entity_poly.pdbx_seq_one_letter_code
_entity_poly.pdbx_strand_id
1 'polypeptide(L)'
;MRTRAAVAVEAGKPLEIMEVNLDGPRAGEVLVEIKATGLCHTDEFTRSGDDPEGIFPAILGHEGAGVVIEIGEGVTTLEVGDHVIPLYTPECRECEYCLNPKTNLCQAIR
;
A
#
# COMPACT_ATOMS: atom_id res chain seq x y z
N MET A 1 -15.08 -5.17 4.74
CA MET A 1 -15.32 -6.47 4.06
C MET A 1 -14.37 -7.55 4.58
N ARG A 2 -14.77 -8.82 4.53
CA ARG A 2 -13.88 -9.97 4.78
C ARG A 2 -13.07 -10.25 3.52
N THR A 3 -11.76 -10.31 3.63
CA THR A 3 -10.85 -10.55 2.49
C THR A 3 -9.70 -11.46 2.89
N ARG A 4 -9.10 -12.15 1.91
CA ARG A 4 -7.98 -13.05 2.12
C ARG A 4 -6.66 -12.29 1.94
N ALA A 5 -5.75 -12.40 2.90
CA ALA A 5 -4.44 -11.77 2.86
C ALA A 5 -3.33 -12.74 3.30
N ALA A 6 -2.10 -12.49 2.84
CA ALA A 6 -0.91 -13.13 3.38
C ALA A 6 -0.35 -12.23 4.51
N VAL A 7 -0.34 -12.74 5.73
CA VAL A 7 0.00 -11.97 6.94
C VAL A 7 1.32 -12.46 7.49
N ALA A 8 2.27 -11.55 7.68
CA ALA A 8 3.45 -11.79 8.48
C ALA A 8 3.07 -11.58 9.95
N VAL A 9 2.83 -12.67 10.68
CA VAL A 9 2.40 -12.60 12.09
C VAL A 9 3.56 -12.23 13.02
N GLU A 10 4.76 -12.74 12.73
CA GLU A 10 5.99 -12.52 13.49
C GLU A 10 7.18 -12.50 12.52
N ALA A 11 8.22 -11.73 12.85
CA ALA A 11 9.48 -11.69 12.11
C ALA A 11 10.08 -13.10 11.92
N GLY A 12 10.63 -13.35 10.74
CA GLY A 12 11.29 -14.60 10.35
C GLY A 12 10.34 -15.78 10.08
N LYS A 13 9.04 -15.69 10.42
CA LYS A 13 8.06 -16.77 10.19
C LYS A 13 7.49 -16.76 8.77
N PRO A 14 7.09 -17.93 8.22
CA PRO A 14 6.34 -17.98 6.97
C PRO A 14 5.08 -17.11 7.05
N LEU A 15 4.65 -16.57 5.90
CA LEU A 15 3.39 -15.85 5.81
C LEU A 15 2.22 -16.81 6.03
N GLU A 16 1.21 -16.35 6.78
CA GLU A 16 -0.03 -17.09 7.00
C GLU A 16 -1.14 -16.54 6.10
N ILE A 17 -1.87 -17.42 5.42
CA ILE A 17 -3.04 -17.03 4.64
C ILE A 17 -4.23 -16.94 5.59
N MET A 18 -4.70 -15.72 5.83
CA MET A 18 -5.76 -15.41 6.79
C MET A 18 -6.93 -14.69 6.13
N GLU A 19 -8.11 -14.82 6.72
CA GLU A 19 -9.22 -13.92 6.45
C GLU A 19 -9.14 -12.73 7.42
N VAL A 20 -9.13 -11.52 6.87
CA VAL A 20 -9.03 -10.27 7.63
C VAL A 20 -10.25 -9.38 7.37
N ASN A 21 -10.56 -8.52 8.33
CA ASN A 21 -11.55 -7.48 8.14
C ASN A 21 -10.85 -6.23 7.62
N LEU A 22 -11.22 -5.79 6.42
CA LEU A 22 -10.76 -4.55 5.81
C LEU A 22 -11.90 -3.53 5.83
N ASP A 23 -11.72 -2.41 6.50
CA ASP A 23 -12.71 -1.33 6.50
C ASP A 23 -12.82 -0.66 5.11
N GLY A 24 -13.92 0.03 4.86
CA GLY A 24 -14.07 0.86 3.66
C GLY A 24 -13.13 2.08 3.70
N PRO A 25 -12.89 2.74 2.55
CA PRO A 25 -11.99 3.89 2.47
C PRO A 25 -12.58 5.09 3.23
N ARG A 26 -11.74 5.79 4.00
CA ARG A 26 -12.07 7.07 4.64
C ARG A 26 -11.89 8.22 3.65
N ALA A 27 -12.18 9.45 4.09
CA ALA A 27 -11.93 10.64 3.28
C ALA A 27 -10.48 10.69 2.76
N GLY A 28 -10.31 10.90 1.45
CA GLY A 28 -9.02 10.90 0.76
C GLY A 28 -8.40 9.52 0.48
N GLU A 29 -9.02 8.42 0.91
CA GLU A 29 -8.53 7.06 0.69
C GLU A 29 -9.23 6.39 -0.51
N VAL A 30 -8.59 5.37 -1.08
CA VAL A 30 -9.13 4.58 -2.19
C VAL A 30 -9.00 3.10 -1.86
N LEU A 31 -10.07 2.35 -2.10
CA LEU A 31 -10.07 0.89 -1.94
C LEU A 31 -9.81 0.24 -3.29
N VAL A 32 -8.77 -0.58 -3.36
CA VAL A 32 -8.31 -1.24 -4.59
C VAL A 32 -8.41 -2.75 -4.44
N GLU A 33 -9.05 -3.41 -5.41
CA GLU A 33 -8.97 -4.86 -5.55
C GLU A 33 -7.68 -5.22 -6.30
N ILE A 34 -6.70 -5.74 -5.57
CA ILE A 34 -5.42 -6.18 -6.14
C ILE A 34 -5.64 -7.42 -7.01
N LYS A 35 -5.31 -7.31 -8.31
CA LYS A 35 -5.44 -8.40 -9.29
C LYS A 35 -4.17 -9.20 -9.42
N ALA A 36 -3.02 -8.56 -9.27
CA ALA A 36 -1.70 -9.19 -9.24
C ALA A 36 -0.76 -8.39 -8.33
N THR A 37 0.17 -9.10 -7.68
CA THR A 37 1.25 -8.50 -6.91
C THR A 37 2.54 -9.28 -7.12
N GLY A 38 3.65 -8.56 -7.21
CA GLY A 38 5.01 -9.08 -7.18
C GLY A 38 5.50 -9.31 -5.75
N LEU A 39 6.67 -9.94 -5.65
CA LEU A 39 7.47 -10.03 -4.43
C LEU A 39 8.85 -9.48 -4.72
N CYS A 40 9.32 -8.61 -3.84
CA CYS A 40 10.62 -7.98 -3.92
C CYS A 40 11.43 -8.29 -2.67
N HIS A 41 12.75 -8.11 -2.77
CA HIS A 41 13.64 -8.33 -1.64
C HIS A 41 13.32 -7.41 -0.45
N THR A 42 12.73 -6.23 -0.68
CA THR A 42 12.28 -5.34 0.41
C THR A 42 11.19 -5.99 1.27
N ASP A 43 10.29 -6.77 0.66
CA ASP A 43 9.28 -7.51 1.42
C ASP A 43 9.94 -8.58 2.29
N GLU A 44 10.91 -9.31 1.73
CA GLU A 44 11.66 -10.33 2.48
C GLU A 44 12.53 -9.72 3.59
N PHE A 45 13.19 -8.59 3.34
CA PHE A 45 13.99 -7.88 4.33
C PHE A 45 13.15 -7.42 5.52
N THR A 46 11.93 -6.97 5.25
CA THR A 46 10.96 -6.67 6.32
C THR A 46 10.53 -7.96 7.02
N ARG A 47 10.05 -8.96 6.26
CA ARG A 47 9.55 -10.24 6.79
C ARG A 47 10.59 -10.97 7.64
N SER A 48 11.87 -10.93 7.27
CA SER A 48 12.97 -11.60 7.99
C SER A 48 13.19 -11.03 9.40
N GLY A 49 12.81 -9.77 9.63
CA GLY A 49 13.10 -9.02 10.84
C GLY A 49 14.40 -8.21 10.80
N ASP A 50 15.05 -8.14 9.63
CA ASP A 50 16.29 -7.35 9.47
C ASP A 50 16.01 -5.85 9.27
N ASP A 51 14.78 -5.49 8.87
CA ASP A 51 14.33 -4.10 8.80
C ASP A 51 14.10 -3.51 10.21
N PRO A 52 14.88 -2.49 10.63
CA PRO A 52 14.66 -1.82 11.91
C PRO A 52 13.33 -1.06 11.99
N GLU A 53 12.68 -0.78 10.86
CA GLU A 53 11.34 -0.19 10.80
C GLU A 53 10.20 -1.23 10.76
N GLY A 54 10.53 -2.53 10.69
CA GLY A 54 9.56 -3.61 10.60
C GLY A 54 8.65 -3.70 11.82
N ILE A 55 7.34 -3.62 11.60
CA ILE A 55 6.31 -3.75 12.63
C ILE A 55 5.42 -4.94 12.29
N PHE A 56 5.17 -5.80 13.27
CA PHE A 56 4.36 -7.00 13.12
C PHE A 56 3.17 -6.99 14.09
N PRO A 57 2.00 -7.57 13.72
CA PRO A 57 1.72 -8.25 12.45
C PRO A 57 1.55 -7.27 11.28
N ALA A 58 1.93 -7.69 10.07
CA ALA A 58 1.85 -6.87 8.86
C ALA A 58 1.35 -7.64 7.62
N ILE A 59 0.66 -6.93 6.73
CA ILE A 59 0.44 -7.35 5.34
C ILE A 59 1.46 -6.57 4.50
N LEU A 60 2.43 -7.28 3.95
CA LEU A 60 3.52 -6.71 3.15
C LEU A 60 3.09 -6.54 1.67
N GLY A 61 4.05 -6.23 0.79
CA GLY A 61 3.81 -6.07 -0.64
C GLY A 61 3.67 -4.61 -1.05
N HIS A 62 4.42 -4.22 -2.08
CA HIS A 62 4.45 -2.85 -2.61
C HIS A 62 4.54 -2.80 -4.15
N GLU A 63 4.40 -3.95 -4.82
CA GLU A 63 4.47 -4.09 -6.27
C GLU A 63 3.16 -4.68 -6.81
N GLY A 64 2.08 -3.89 -6.79
CA GLY A 64 0.73 -4.36 -7.14
C GLY A 64 0.11 -3.65 -8.33
N ALA A 65 -0.84 -4.32 -8.99
CA ALA A 65 -1.78 -3.68 -9.90
C ALA A 65 -3.20 -4.17 -9.61
N GLY A 66 -4.17 -3.27 -9.69
CA GLY A 66 -5.54 -3.57 -9.30
C GLY A 66 -6.56 -2.65 -9.94
N VAL A 67 -7.80 -2.77 -9.47
CA VAL A 67 -8.93 -1.97 -9.92
C VAL A 67 -9.54 -1.26 -8.72
N VAL A 68 -9.83 0.03 -8.86
CA VAL A 68 -10.54 0.80 -7.82
C VAL A 68 -11.96 0.27 -7.68
N ILE A 69 -12.36 -0.11 -6.46
CA ILE A 69 -13.70 -0.64 -6.17
C ILE A 69 -14.54 0.28 -5.28
N GLU A 70 -13.91 1.21 -4.56
CA GLU A 70 -14.58 2.23 -3.75
C GLU A 70 -13.65 3.44 -3.56
N ILE A 71 -14.22 4.63 -3.48
CA ILE A 71 -13.49 5.89 -3.22
C ILE A 71 -14.05 6.57 -1.97
N GLY A 72 -13.17 7.13 -1.17
CA GLY A 72 -13.54 7.95 -0.02
C GLY A 72 -13.99 9.35 -0.41
N GLU A 73 -14.60 10.05 0.55
CA GLU A 73 -14.99 11.46 0.39
C GLU A 73 -13.79 12.33 -0.02
N GLY A 74 -13.99 13.23 -1.00
CA GLY A 74 -12.97 14.18 -1.44
C GLY A 74 -11.95 13.65 -2.46
N VAL A 75 -11.97 12.35 -2.79
CA VAL A 75 -11.19 11.83 -3.92
C VAL A 75 -11.76 12.36 -5.22
N THR A 76 -10.95 13.06 -6.01
CA THR A 76 -11.35 13.68 -7.29
C THR A 76 -10.49 13.25 -8.47
N THR A 77 -9.41 12.50 -8.21
CA THR A 77 -8.40 12.12 -9.21
C THR A 77 -8.58 10.69 -9.74
N LEU A 78 -9.48 9.91 -9.15
CA LEU A 78 -9.75 8.51 -9.47
C LEU A 78 -11.25 8.24 -9.38
N GLU A 79 -11.73 7.25 -10.13
CA GLU A 79 -13.09 6.74 -10.08
C GLU A 79 -13.15 5.21 -9.98
N VAL A 80 -14.30 4.69 -9.55
CA VAL A 80 -14.52 3.23 -9.48
C VAL A 80 -14.41 2.63 -10.87
N GLY A 81 -13.60 1.58 -11.01
CA GLY A 81 -13.28 0.94 -12.29
C GLY A 81 -11.91 1.30 -12.85
N ASP A 82 -11.24 2.33 -12.32
CA ASP A 82 -9.89 2.69 -12.76
C ASP A 82 -8.89 1.56 -12.47
N HIS A 83 -8.05 1.29 -13.47
CA HIS A 83 -6.90 0.39 -13.31
C HIS A 83 -5.73 1.18 -12.74
N VAL A 84 -5.22 0.75 -11.58
CA VAL A 84 -4.24 1.52 -10.81
C VAL A 84 -3.06 0.67 -10.36
N ILE A 85 -1.93 1.34 -10.15
CA ILE A 85 -0.73 0.82 -9.49
C ILE A 85 -0.56 1.60 -8.19
N PRO A 86 -0.66 0.96 -7.00
CA PRO A 86 -0.35 1.61 -5.74
C PRO A 86 1.14 2.01 -5.70
N LEU A 87 1.43 3.23 -5.23
CA LEU A 87 2.78 3.76 -5.13
C LEU A 87 3.17 3.92 -3.67
N TYR A 88 4.28 3.30 -3.27
CA TYR A 88 4.84 3.51 -1.92
C TYR A 88 5.49 4.90 -1.77
N THR A 89 5.86 5.54 -2.89
CA THR A 89 6.28 6.95 -2.94
C THR A 89 5.11 7.80 -3.44
N PRO A 90 4.51 8.67 -2.62
CA PRO A 90 3.38 9.49 -3.03
C PRO A 90 3.81 10.70 -3.88
N GLU A 91 2.85 11.44 -4.42
CA GLU A 91 3.06 12.70 -5.15
C GLU A 91 1.94 13.70 -4.80
N CYS A 92 2.07 14.44 -3.69
CA CYS A 92 1.02 15.38 -3.25
C CYS A 92 0.88 16.64 -4.11
N ARG A 93 1.89 16.96 -4.94
CA ARG A 93 1.95 18.15 -5.82
C ARG A 93 1.93 19.51 -5.12
N GLU A 94 2.03 19.54 -3.80
CA GLU A 94 1.94 20.78 -3.01
C GLU A 94 3.19 21.05 -2.15
N CYS A 95 3.93 20.01 -1.75
CA CYS A 95 5.14 20.18 -0.94
C CYS A 95 6.32 20.73 -1.77
N GLU A 96 7.30 21.33 -1.08
CA GLU A 96 8.52 21.88 -1.71
C GLU A 96 9.21 20.84 -2.63
N TYR A 97 9.21 19.57 -2.24
CA TYR A 97 9.88 18.51 -2.97
C TYR A 97 9.13 18.11 -4.24
N CYS A 98 7.79 18.04 -4.21
CA CYS A 98 7.01 17.80 -5.42
C CYS A 98 7.10 18.96 -6.42
N LEU A 99 7.28 20.19 -5.93
CA LEU A 99 7.45 21.37 -6.76
C LEU A 99 8.89 21.55 -7.28
N ASN A 100 9.84 20.74 -6.80
CA ASN A 100 11.25 20.81 -7.17
C ASN A 100 11.60 19.77 -8.25
N PRO A 101 12.03 20.17 -9.46
CA PRO A 101 12.27 19.25 -10.57
C PRO A 101 13.48 18.31 -10.38
N LYS A 102 14.21 18.42 -9.25
CA LYS A 102 15.41 17.62 -8.96
C LYS A 102 15.14 16.42 -8.06
N THR A 103 13.91 16.22 -7.58
CA THR A 103 13.57 15.12 -6.69
C THR A 103 12.15 14.62 -6.94
N ASN A 104 11.90 13.37 -6.54
CA ASN A 104 10.58 12.75 -6.51
C ASN A 104 10.15 12.37 -5.07
N LEU A 105 10.92 12.77 -4.05
CA LEU A 105 10.70 12.40 -2.66
C LEU A 105 9.64 13.28 -2.01
N CYS A 106 8.37 13.03 -2.30
CA CYS A 106 7.26 13.77 -1.70
C CYS A 106 7.29 13.71 -0.17
N GLN A 107 7.15 14.86 0.50
CA GLN A 107 7.17 14.96 1.96
C GLN A 107 5.85 14.63 2.65
N ALA A 108 4.80 14.29 1.89
CA ALA A 108 3.59 13.71 2.48
C ALA A 108 3.82 12.28 3.01
N ILE A 109 4.97 11.68 2.67
CA ILE A 109 5.42 10.40 3.21
C ILE A 109 5.98 10.61 4.63
N ARG A 110 5.11 10.51 5.63
CA ARG A 110 5.42 10.66 7.07
C ARG A 110 5.89 12.05 7.51
#